data_AF-A0A7C1GIK4-F1
#
_entry.id   AF-A0A7C1GIK4-F1
#
_cell.length_a   1.000
_cell.length_b   1.000
_cell.length_c   1.000
_cell.angle_alpha   90.00
_cell.angle_beta   90.00
_cell.angle_gamma   90.00
#
_symmetry.space_group_name_H-M   'P 1'
#
loop_
_entity.id
_entity.type
_entity.pdbx_description
1 polymer ?
#
loop_
_entity_poly.entity_id
_entity_poly.type
_entity_poly.pdbx_seq_one_letter_code
_entity_poly.pdbx_strand_id
1 'polypeptide(L)'
;MSLREESFNVILAELLTERGLKALGEVILRKRRRRPEPDVLIELNGVRIVIEGKKPGMWESLVKQCEKRLDDNVCDLCVMVEYADVKLDTLMPSQLDVKNALLRGKFNVGFLSYVDRVGLDKWLGITRKLEKYAGVSFNDLLTYLMSAYSRVVKEDIIGPVIERMSEVLDEFAERVSTEVNVERLKEVLELKERREG
;
A
#
# COMPACT_ATOMS: atom_id res chain seq x y z
N MET A 1 25.17 4.38 -20.90
CA MET A 1 23.82 4.84 -21.32
C MET A 1 22.81 4.12 -20.46
N SER A 2 21.85 4.81 -19.84
CA SER A 2 20.84 4.15 -18.98
C SER A 2 19.55 3.93 -19.77
N LEU A 3 18.99 2.73 -19.75
CA LEU A 3 17.63 2.49 -20.22
C LEU A 3 16.61 3.32 -19.41
N ARG A 4 15.44 3.52 -20.01
CA ARG A 4 14.28 4.15 -19.36
C ARG A 4 13.72 3.23 -18.27
N GLU A 5 13.19 3.82 -17.19
CA GLU A 5 12.63 3.05 -16.05
C GLU A 5 11.47 2.19 -16.51
N GLU A 6 10.65 2.75 -17.39
CA GLU A 6 9.48 2.14 -18.01
C GLU A 6 9.84 0.85 -18.75
N SER A 7 11.03 0.79 -19.37
CA SER A 7 11.51 -0.42 -20.02
C SER A 7 11.82 -1.54 -19.03
N PHE A 8 12.31 -1.22 -17.83
CA PHE A 8 12.48 -2.23 -16.78
C PHE A 8 11.13 -2.64 -16.19
N ASN A 9 10.23 -1.69 -15.95
CA ASN A 9 8.89 -1.94 -15.39
C ASN A 9 8.06 -2.90 -16.27
N VAL A 10 8.04 -2.67 -17.58
CA VAL A 10 7.32 -3.53 -18.53
C VAL A 10 7.88 -4.96 -18.51
N ILE A 11 9.20 -5.13 -18.58
CA ILE A 11 9.81 -6.46 -18.60
C ILE A 11 9.71 -7.13 -17.22
N LEU A 12 9.71 -6.36 -16.13
CA LEU A 12 9.41 -6.90 -14.80
C LEU A 12 7.98 -7.45 -14.75
N ALA A 13 6.98 -6.73 -15.29
CA ALA A 13 5.61 -7.21 -15.38
C ALA A 13 5.50 -8.50 -16.22
N GLU A 14 6.21 -8.57 -17.35
CA GLU A 14 6.29 -9.78 -18.17
C GLU A 14 6.87 -10.96 -17.37
N LEU A 15 8.00 -10.76 -16.69
CA LEU A 15 8.64 -11.77 -15.85
C LEU A 15 7.73 -12.27 -14.72
N LEU A 16 6.97 -11.38 -14.07
CA LEU A 16 5.99 -11.75 -13.06
C LEU A 16 4.83 -12.57 -13.67
N THR A 17 4.43 -12.23 -14.90
CA THR A 17 3.41 -12.97 -15.66
C THR A 17 3.86 -14.37 -16.02
N GLU A 18 5.11 -14.54 -16.44
CA GLU A 18 5.71 -15.85 -16.68
C GLU A 18 5.77 -16.72 -15.42
N ARG A 19 5.72 -16.10 -14.23
CA ARG A 19 5.67 -16.79 -12.94
C ARG A 19 4.24 -16.99 -12.42
N GLY A 20 3.22 -16.73 -13.26
CA GLY A 20 1.82 -17.03 -12.99
C GLY A 20 1.03 -15.89 -12.34
N LEU A 21 1.61 -14.70 -12.18
CA LEU A 21 0.90 -13.53 -11.66
C LEU A 21 0.20 -12.78 -12.79
N LYS A 22 -1.03 -12.30 -12.60
CA LYS A 22 -1.69 -11.45 -13.61
C LYS A 22 -1.14 -10.02 -13.51
N ALA A 23 -0.01 -9.76 -14.16
CA ALA A 23 0.70 -8.48 -14.09
C ALA A 23 0.60 -7.69 -15.41
N LEU A 24 0.43 -6.38 -15.31
CA LEU A 24 0.41 -5.45 -16.45
C LEU A 24 1.39 -4.30 -16.16
N GLY A 25 2.28 -3.99 -17.08
CA GLY A 25 3.21 -2.87 -16.97
C GLY A 25 2.67 -1.58 -17.62
N GLU A 26 3.12 -0.43 -17.12
CA GLU A 26 2.82 0.93 -17.61
C GLU A 26 1.32 1.17 -17.80
N VAL A 27 0.56 0.94 -16.72
CA VAL A 27 -0.90 0.91 -16.76
C VAL A 27 -1.46 2.31 -16.61
N ILE A 28 -2.52 2.63 -17.37
CA ILE A 28 -3.27 3.88 -17.20
C ILE A 28 -4.68 3.53 -16.73
N LEU A 29 -5.01 3.85 -15.48
CA LEU A 29 -6.32 3.59 -14.91
C LEU A 29 -7.25 4.80 -15.13
N ARG A 30 -8.48 4.55 -15.59
CA ARG A 30 -9.51 5.59 -15.73
C ARG A 30 -10.34 5.68 -14.45
N LYS A 31 -10.00 6.59 -13.54
CA LYS A 31 -10.81 6.91 -12.34
C LYS A 31 -11.47 8.28 -12.55
N ARG A 32 -12.75 8.45 -12.18
CA ARG A 32 -13.61 9.63 -12.49
C ARG A 32 -12.87 10.95 -12.79
N ARG A 33 -12.07 11.45 -11.84
CA ARG A 33 -11.34 12.73 -11.93
C ARG A 33 -9.80 12.59 -11.93
N ARG A 34 -9.27 11.37 -11.93
CA ARG A 34 -7.83 11.11 -11.85
C ARG A 34 -7.44 9.96 -12.78
N ARG A 35 -6.25 10.05 -13.36
CA ARG A 35 -5.65 8.95 -14.13
C ARG A 35 -4.40 8.50 -13.41
N PRO A 36 -4.52 7.61 -12.39
CA PRO A 36 -3.32 7.05 -11.79
C PRO A 36 -2.65 6.12 -12.80
N GLU A 37 -1.34 6.29 -12.94
CA GLU A 37 -0.52 5.52 -13.88
C GLU A 37 0.50 4.69 -13.10
N PRO A 38 0.13 3.52 -12.55
CA PRO A 38 1.08 2.66 -11.84
C PRO A 38 2.03 1.95 -12.82
N ASP A 39 3.29 1.82 -12.40
CA ASP A 39 4.35 1.19 -13.20
C ASP A 39 4.05 -0.29 -13.48
N VAL A 40 3.60 -1.05 -12.48
CA VAL A 40 3.05 -2.41 -12.66
C VAL A 40 1.82 -2.59 -11.79
N LEU A 41 0.74 -3.11 -12.36
CA LEU A 41 -0.46 -3.52 -11.64
C LEU A 41 -0.61 -5.04 -11.68
N ILE A 42 -0.87 -5.64 -10.53
CA ILE A 42 -1.13 -7.06 -10.35
C ILE A 42 -2.48 -7.21 -9.66
N GLU A 43 -3.30 -8.11 -10.18
CA GLU A 43 -4.54 -8.51 -9.52
C GLU A 43 -4.46 -9.98 -9.10
N LEU A 44 -4.48 -10.22 -7.79
CA LEU A 44 -4.38 -11.56 -7.21
C LEU A 44 -5.53 -11.77 -6.22
N ASN A 45 -6.47 -12.65 -6.60
CA ASN A 45 -7.66 -12.99 -5.80
C ASN A 45 -8.43 -11.76 -5.27
N GLY A 46 -8.59 -10.73 -6.11
CA GLY A 46 -9.29 -9.49 -5.74
C GLY A 46 -8.45 -8.48 -4.97
N VAL A 47 -7.23 -8.82 -4.55
CA VAL A 47 -6.26 -7.87 -3.99
C VAL A 47 -5.52 -7.18 -5.13
N ARG A 48 -5.57 -5.84 -5.16
CA ARG A 48 -4.82 -5.02 -6.11
C ARG A 48 -3.45 -4.73 -5.52
N ILE A 49 -2.42 -5.17 -6.23
CA ILE A 49 -1.03 -4.93 -5.86
C ILE A 49 -0.42 -4.02 -6.92
N VAL A 50 0.22 -2.94 -6.50
CA VAL A 50 1.00 -2.09 -7.39
C VAL A 50 2.48 -2.27 -7.08
N ILE A 51 3.31 -2.37 -8.11
CA ILE A 51 4.76 -2.23 -7.99
C ILE A 51 5.14 -0.89 -8.62
N GLU A 52 5.94 -0.11 -7.90
CA GLU A 52 6.57 1.11 -8.42
C GLU A 52 8.08 0.83 -8.58
N GLY A 53 8.64 1.25 -9.70
CA GLY A 53 10.02 1.00 -10.08
C GLY A 53 10.83 2.29 -10.17
N LYS A 54 12.00 2.33 -9.54
CA LYS A 54 12.92 3.49 -9.65
C LYS A 54 14.38 3.09 -9.82
N LYS A 55 15.16 3.95 -10.47
CA LYS A 55 16.62 3.85 -10.52
C LYS A 55 17.25 3.99 -9.12
N PRO A 56 18.50 3.51 -8.94
CA PRO A 56 19.24 3.67 -7.68
C PRO A 56 19.29 5.11 -7.18
N GLY A 57 19.12 5.29 -5.87
CA GLY A 57 19.21 6.59 -5.18
C GLY A 57 17.88 7.32 -5.04
N MET A 58 16.78 6.77 -5.58
CA MET A 58 15.46 7.42 -5.62
C MET A 58 14.47 6.85 -4.59
N TRP A 59 14.99 6.16 -3.57
CA TRP A 59 14.18 5.47 -2.55
C TRP A 59 13.10 6.34 -1.91
N GLU A 60 13.42 7.56 -1.47
CA GLU A 60 12.42 8.42 -0.83
C GLU A 60 11.28 8.83 -1.77
N SER A 61 11.60 9.02 -3.07
CA SER A 61 10.58 9.28 -4.08
C SER A 61 9.67 8.06 -4.27
N LEU A 62 10.26 6.87 -4.24
CA LEU A 62 9.57 5.60 -4.37
C LEU A 62 8.61 5.36 -3.18
N VAL A 63 9.04 5.70 -1.96
CA VAL A 63 8.20 5.67 -0.76
C VAL A 63 6.98 6.59 -0.93
N LYS A 64 7.21 7.87 -1.25
CA LYS A 64 6.12 8.85 -1.44
C LYS A 64 5.14 8.45 -2.54
N GLN A 65 5.66 7.86 -3.63
CA GLN A 65 4.82 7.37 -4.73
C GLN A 65 3.91 6.24 -4.25
N CYS A 66 4.46 5.26 -3.53
CA CYS A 66 3.67 4.16 -2.98
C CYS A 66 2.65 4.61 -1.92
N GLU A 67 3.02 5.51 -1.01
CA GLU A 67 2.07 6.11 -0.05
C GLU A 67 0.88 6.75 -0.77
N LYS A 68 1.16 7.54 -1.82
CA LYS A 68 0.12 8.18 -2.63
C LYS A 68 -0.78 7.16 -3.34
N ARG A 69 -0.27 6.01 -3.78
CA ARG A 69 -1.11 4.97 -4.41
C ARG A 69 -2.13 4.39 -3.45
N LEU A 70 -1.74 4.17 -2.20
CA LEU A 70 -2.65 3.71 -1.16
C LEU A 70 -3.65 4.81 -0.79
N ASP A 71 -3.18 6.04 -0.58
CA ASP A 71 -4.03 7.21 -0.22
C ASP A 71 -5.09 7.48 -1.29
N ASP A 72 -4.73 7.32 -2.56
CA ASP A 72 -5.63 7.51 -3.69
C ASP A 72 -6.51 6.28 -3.98
N ASN A 73 -6.43 5.24 -3.14
CA ASN A 73 -7.12 3.96 -3.25
C ASN A 73 -6.93 3.33 -4.65
N VAL A 74 -5.68 3.30 -5.11
CA VAL A 74 -5.26 2.66 -6.37
C VAL A 74 -5.02 1.17 -6.13
N CYS A 75 -4.40 0.81 -5.02
CA CYS A 75 -4.08 -0.55 -4.62
C CYS A 75 -4.30 -0.77 -3.13
N ASP A 76 -4.25 -2.04 -2.72
CA ASP A 76 -4.36 -2.48 -1.32
C ASP A 76 -2.96 -2.82 -0.75
N LEU A 77 -2.03 -3.19 -1.63
CA LEU A 77 -0.60 -3.38 -1.36
C LEU A 77 0.24 -2.63 -2.41
N CYS A 78 1.23 -1.86 -1.97
CA CYS A 78 2.23 -1.23 -2.82
C CYS A 78 3.61 -1.81 -2.55
N VAL A 79 4.35 -2.10 -3.60
CA VAL A 79 5.69 -2.68 -3.56
C VAL A 79 6.66 -1.72 -4.20
N MET A 80 7.71 -1.39 -3.46
CA MET A 80 8.77 -0.49 -3.87
C MET A 80 9.90 -1.34 -4.44
N VAL A 81 10.26 -1.14 -5.70
CA VAL A 81 11.42 -1.80 -6.33
C VAL A 81 12.41 -0.75 -6.83
N GLU A 82 13.55 -0.65 -6.14
CA GLU A 82 14.70 0.12 -6.62
C GLU A 82 15.65 -0.83 -7.36
N TYR A 83 15.94 -0.53 -8.63
CA TYR A 83 16.81 -1.32 -9.52
C TYR A 83 18.30 -1.19 -9.13
N ALA A 84 18.65 -1.64 -7.93
CA ALA A 84 19.91 -1.37 -7.23
C ALA A 84 21.17 -1.78 -8.01
N ASP A 85 21.16 -2.98 -8.61
CA ASP A 85 22.24 -3.47 -9.46
C ASP A 85 21.68 -4.26 -10.64
N VAL A 86 21.23 -3.54 -11.68
CA VAL A 86 20.75 -4.12 -12.94
C VAL A 86 21.64 -3.61 -14.07
N LYS A 87 22.59 -4.44 -14.50
CA LYS A 87 23.59 -4.09 -15.52
C LYS A 87 23.18 -4.59 -16.89
N LEU A 88 23.42 -3.74 -17.89
CA LEU A 88 23.24 -4.07 -19.29
C LEU A 88 24.62 -4.11 -19.93
N ASP A 89 24.97 -5.25 -20.53
CA ASP A 89 26.31 -5.50 -21.06
C ASP A 89 26.50 -4.97 -22.49
N THR A 90 25.45 -4.38 -23.09
CA THR A 90 25.43 -3.95 -24.49
C THR A 90 24.99 -2.48 -24.64
N LEU A 91 25.49 -1.81 -25.69
CA LEU A 91 25.17 -0.42 -26.01
C LEU A 91 23.73 -0.24 -26.53
N MET A 92 23.20 -1.26 -27.20
CA MET A 92 21.82 -1.32 -27.71
C MET A 92 21.15 -2.59 -27.18
N PRO A 93 20.65 -2.57 -25.94
CA PRO A 93 20.05 -3.75 -25.32
C PRO A 93 18.73 -4.13 -25.99
N SER A 94 18.58 -5.42 -26.29
CA SER A 94 17.32 -6.04 -26.69
C SER A 94 16.42 -6.29 -25.46
N GLN A 95 15.15 -6.64 -25.68
CA GLN A 95 14.26 -7.05 -24.59
C GLN A 95 14.80 -8.27 -23.82
N LEU A 96 15.41 -9.23 -24.53
CA LEU A 96 16.03 -10.40 -23.91
C LEU A 96 17.21 -10.00 -23.01
N ASP A 97 18.00 -8.99 -23.39
CA ASP A 97 19.08 -8.47 -22.56
C ASP A 97 18.55 -7.86 -21.27
N VAL A 98 17.47 -7.06 -21.36
CA VAL A 98 16.80 -6.47 -20.19
C VAL A 98 16.24 -7.54 -19.27
N LYS A 99 15.58 -8.55 -19.83
CA LYS A 99 15.02 -9.68 -19.10
C LYS A 99 16.11 -10.43 -18.32
N ASN A 100 17.21 -10.76 -19.00
CA ASN A 100 18.37 -11.42 -18.38
C ASN A 100 19.04 -10.54 -17.32
N ALA A 101 19.11 -9.23 -17.54
CA ALA A 101 19.63 -8.27 -16.57
C ALA A 101 18.75 -8.23 -15.31
N LEU A 102 17.42 -8.20 -15.44
CA LEU A 102 16.50 -8.23 -14.30
C LEU A 102 16.56 -9.56 -13.54
N LEU A 103 16.66 -10.70 -14.24
CA LEU A 103 16.77 -12.02 -13.61
C LEU A 103 18.05 -12.20 -12.79
N ARG A 104 19.17 -11.61 -13.24
CA ARG A 104 20.47 -11.67 -12.55
C ARG A 104 20.71 -10.51 -11.60
N GLY A 105 19.96 -9.43 -11.76
CA GLY A 105 20.15 -8.19 -11.04
C GLY A 105 19.74 -8.27 -9.58
N LYS A 106 20.04 -7.19 -8.87
CA LYS A 106 19.68 -7.00 -7.46
C LYS A 106 18.78 -5.79 -7.29
N PHE A 107 17.82 -5.92 -6.38
CA PHE A 107 16.84 -4.90 -6.07
C PHE A 107 16.94 -4.49 -4.61
N ASN A 108 16.60 -3.24 -4.30
CA ASN A 108 16.16 -2.92 -2.95
C ASN A 108 14.63 -2.89 -2.96
N VAL A 109 14.02 -3.57 -2.00
CA VAL A 109 12.58 -3.85 -2.00
C VAL A 109 11.95 -3.39 -0.69
N GLY A 110 10.75 -2.84 -0.77
CA GLY A 110 9.94 -2.43 0.37
C GLY A 110 8.47 -2.70 0.10
N PHE A 111 7.68 -2.84 1.17
CA PHE A 111 6.26 -3.15 1.08
C PHE A 111 5.49 -2.17 1.95
N LEU A 112 4.38 -1.70 1.43
CA LEU A 112 3.45 -0.84 2.16
C LEU A 112 2.04 -1.29 1.83
N SER A 113 1.30 -1.74 2.83
CA SER A 113 -0.10 -2.08 2.70
C SER A 113 -0.99 -0.94 3.20
N TYR A 114 -2.29 -1.02 2.87
CA TYR A 114 -3.27 -0.10 3.44
C TYR A 114 -3.24 -0.10 4.98
N VAL A 115 -3.07 -1.27 5.60
CA VAL A 115 -3.02 -1.44 7.07
C VAL A 115 -1.85 -0.67 7.68
N ASP A 116 -0.67 -0.77 7.06
CA ASP A 116 0.51 0.03 7.45
C ASP A 116 0.22 1.54 7.31
N ARG A 117 -0.41 1.95 6.20
CA ARG A 117 -0.58 3.35 5.80
C ARG A 117 -1.56 4.13 6.67
N VAL A 118 -2.69 3.51 7.05
CA VAL A 118 -3.65 4.13 7.98
C VAL A 118 -3.17 4.11 9.42
N GLY A 119 -2.00 3.52 9.68
CA GLY A 119 -1.45 3.42 11.03
C GLY A 119 -2.24 2.46 11.92
N LEU A 120 -3.01 1.53 11.33
CA LEU A 120 -3.64 0.44 12.09
C LEU A 120 -2.58 -0.38 12.82
N ASP A 121 -1.38 -0.51 12.24
CA ASP A 121 -0.23 -1.10 12.91
C ASP A 121 0.12 -0.41 14.24
N LYS A 122 0.09 0.94 14.30
CA LYS A 122 0.27 1.67 15.57
C LYS A 122 -0.90 1.45 16.53
N TRP A 123 -2.11 1.18 16.04
CA TRP A 123 -3.29 0.81 16.84
C TRP A 123 -3.22 -0.63 17.35
N LEU A 124 -2.60 -1.55 16.61
CA LEU A 124 -2.35 -2.94 16.96
C LEU A 124 -1.08 -3.14 17.81
N GLY A 125 -0.40 -2.05 18.22
CA GLY A 125 0.84 -2.10 19.00
C GLY A 125 2.09 -2.51 18.21
N ILE A 126 2.01 -2.52 16.89
CA ILE A 126 3.08 -2.90 15.97
C ILE A 126 3.70 -1.61 15.40
N THR A 127 4.82 -1.15 15.95
CA THR A 127 5.56 -0.03 15.36
C THR A 127 6.41 -0.54 14.20
N ARG A 128 5.89 -0.52 12.97
CA ARG A 128 6.68 -0.87 11.79
C ARG A 128 7.37 0.34 11.21
N LYS A 129 8.70 0.31 11.23
CA LYS A 129 9.54 1.10 10.35
C LYS A 129 9.46 0.45 8.98
N LEU A 130 9.27 1.24 7.92
CA LEU A 130 9.28 0.73 6.55
C LEU A 130 10.60 -0.05 6.33
N GLU A 131 10.50 -1.38 6.19
CA GLU A 131 11.66 -2.23 6.01
C GLU A 131 12.13 -2.14 4.55
N LYS A 132 13.41 -1.75 4.38
CA LYS A 132 14.10 -1.79 3.08
C LYS A 132 14.96 -3.05 3.05
N TYR A 133 14.54 -4.05 2.29
CA TYR A 133 15.34 -5.24 2.01
C TYR A 133 16.32 -4.92 0.90
N ALA A 134 17.62 -4.99 1.16
CA ALA A 134 18.65 -4.65 0.19
C ALA A 134 19.20 -5.90 -0.52
N GLY A 135 19.62 -5.77 -1.79
CA GLY A 135 20.31 -6.83 -2.53
C GLY A 135 19.45 -8.06 -2.86
N VAL A 136 18.14 -7.87 -2.97
CA VAL A 136 17.12 -8.90 -3.22
C VAL A 136 17.24 -9.41 -4.65
N SER A 137 17.17 -10.73 -4.89
CA SER A 137 17.10 -11.28 -6.25
C SER A 137 15.67 -11.27 -6.80
N PHE A 138 15.48 -11.52 -8.09
CA PHE A 138 14.13 -11.62 -8.68
C PHE A 138 13.27 -12.72 -8.01
N ASN A 139 13.87 -13.88 -7.70
CA ASN A 139 13.14 -14.96 -7.03
C ASN A 139 12.76 -14.57 -5.58
N ASP A 140 13.67 -13.91 -4.87
CA ASP A 140 13.39 -13.44 -3.50
C ASP A 140 12.31 -12.35 -3.50
N LEU A 141 12.30 -11.45 -4.49
CA LEU A 141 11.25 -10.46 -4.68
C LEU A 141 9.87 -11.12 -4.79
N LEU A 142 9.74 -12.20 -5.56
CA LEU A 142 8.50 -12.99 -5.64
C LEU A 142 8.12 -13.59 -4.30
N THR A 143 9.08 -14.20 -3.59
CA THR A 143 8.83 -14.78 -2.26
C THR A 143 8.35 -13.72 -1.27
N TYR A 144 8.97 -12.54 -1.26
CA TYR A 144 8.58 -11.45 -0.37
C TYR A 144 7.24 -10.85 -0.77
N LEU A 145 6.96 -10.69 -2.07
CA LEU A 145 5.65 -10.28 -2.58
C LEU A 145 4.54 -11.21 -2.11
N MET A 146 4.72 -12.52 -2.26
CA MET A 146 3.73 -13.51 -1.84
C MET A 146 3.55 -13.54 -0.31
N SER A 147 4.63 -13.31 0.43
CA SER A 147 4.60 -13.20 1.89
C SER A 147 3.83 -11.95 2.34
N ALA A 148 4.06 -10.80 1.69
CA ALA A 148 3.36 -9.55 1.97
C ALA A 148 1.87 -9.66 1.61
N TYR A 149 1.54 -10.19 0.44
CA TYR A 149 0.15 -10.50 0.04
C TYR A 149 -0.55 -11.37 1.08
N SER A 150 0.11 -12.44 1.54
CA SER A 150 -0.47 -13.36 2.52
C SER A 150 -0.75 -12.70 3.87
N ARG A 151 0.00 -11.65 4.24
CA ARG A 151 -0.28 -10.86 5.45
C ARG A 151 -1.54 -10.01 5.26
N VAL A 152 -1.60 -9.26 4.16
CA VAL A 152 -2.76 -8.41 3.82
C VAL A 152 -4.07 -9.19 3.79
N VAL A 153 -4.06 -10.43 3.27
CA VAL A 153 -5.27 -11.27 3.21
C VAL A 153 -5.65 -11.88 4.56
N LYS A 154 -4.69 -12.09 5.47
CA LYS A 154 -4.95 -12.69 6.79
C LYS A 154 -5.38 -11.69 7.85
N GLU A 155 -5.10 -10.41 7.66
CA GLU A 155 -5.41 -9.36 8.63
C GLU A 155 -6.92 -9.05 8.63
N ASP A 156 -7.58 -9.27 9.77
CA ASP A 156 -8.95 -8.78 10.00
C ASP A 156 -8.90 -7.27 10.30
N ILE A 157 -9.35 -6.48 9.33
CA ILE A 157 -9.36 -5.03 9.41
C ILE A 157 -10.65 -4.47 10.02
N ILE A 158 -11.73 -5.26 10.13
CA ILE A 158 -13.05 -4.75 10.51
C ILE A 158 -13.22 -4.72 12.03
N GLY A 159 -12.82 -5.80 12.72
CA GLY A 159 -12.93 -5.88 14.18
C GLY A 159 -12.28 -4.69 14.91
N PRO A 160 -10.98 -4.42 14.69
CA PRO A 160 -10.27 -3.31 15.34
C PRO A 160 -10.86 -1.93 15.03
N VAL A 161 -11.42 -1.74 13.82
CA VAL A 161 -12.07 -0.47 13.44
C VAL A 161 -13.37 -0.27 14.21
N ILE A 162 -14.18 -1.32 14.37
CA ILE A 162 -15.44 -1.27 15.13
C ILE A 162 -15.14 -0.95 16.60
N GLU A 163 -14.17 -1.64 17.20
CA GLU A 163 -13.79 -1.42 18.61
C GLU A 163 -13.38 0.03 18.84
N ARG A 164 -12.57 0.63 17.96
CA ARG A 164 -12.14 2.02 18.14
C ARG A 164 -13.25 3.03 17.87
N MET A 165 -14.16 2.76 16.94
CA MET A 165 -15.36 3.59 16.76
C MET A 165 -16.19 3.60 18.05
N SER A 166 -16.37 2.44 18.69
CA SER A 166 -17.02 2.35 20.00
C SER A 166 -16.28 3.15 21.06
N GLU A 167 -14.97 2.99 21.20
CA GLU A 167 -14.18 3.75 22.19
C GLU A 167 -14.24 5.28 21.99
N VAL A 168 -14.13 5.76 20.74
CA VAL A 168 -14.21 7.21 20.46
C VAL A 168 -15.62 7.75 20.71
N LEU A 169 -16.65 6.95 20.41
CA LEU A 169 -18.03 7.31 20.72
C LEU A 169 -18.27 7.36 22.23
N ASP A 170 -17.73 6.39 22.98
CA ASP A 170 -17.83 6.34 24.43
C ASP A 170 -17.09 7.51 25.07
N GLU A 171 -15.86 7.81 24.62
CA GLU A 171 -15.06 8.93 25.11
C GLU A 171 -15.72 10.30 24.78
N PHE A 172 -16.32 10.41 23.59
CA PHE A 172 -17.12 11.58 23.23
C PHE A 172 -18.37 11.70 24.11
N ALA A 173 -19.10 10.60 24.34
CA ALA A 173 -20.28 10.57 25.19
C ALA A 173 -19.95 10.96 26.63
N GLU A 174 -18.83 10.47 27.18
CA GLU A 174 -18.35 10.84 28.51
C GLU A 174 -18.04 12.36 28.60
N ARG A 175 -17.32 12.92 27.62
CA ARG A 175 -17.00 14.36 27.59
C ARG A 175 -18.25 15.23 27.43
N VAL A 176 -19.19 14.82 26.59
CA VAL A 176 -20.46 15.54 26.43
C VAL A 176 -21.28 15.45 27.72
N SER A 177 -21.33 14.28 28.37
CA SER A 177 -22.09 14.13 29.63
C SER A 177 -21.53 14.98 30.78
N THR A 178 -20.25 15.33 30.74
CA THR A 178 -19.59 16.17 31.75
C THR A 178 -19.67 17.67 31.46
N GLU A 179 -19.85 18.09 30.20
CA GLU A 179 -20.06 19.49 29.80
C GLU A 179 -21.55 19.88 29.69
N VAL A 180 -22.45 18.90 29.54
CA VAL A 180 -23.87 19.14 29.41
C VAL A 180 -24.50 19.33 30.79
N ASN A 181 -25.01 20.54 31.02
CA ASN A 181 -25.95 20.80 32.10
C ASN A 181 -27.26 20.05 31.80
N VAL A 182 -27.43 18.89 32.43
CA VAL A 182 -28.55 17.97 32.22
C VAL A 182 -29.90 18.66 32.42
N GLU A 183 -30.00 19.59 33.37
CA GLU A 183 -31.18 20.41 33.64
C GLU A 183 -31.50 21.33 32.46
N ARG A 184 -30.50 21.99 31.86
CA ARG A 184 -30.70 22.82 30.66
C ARG A 184 -31.09 21.97 29.45
N LEU A 185 -30.58 20.73 29.34
CA LEU A 185 -30.95 19.81 28.27
C LEU A 185 -32.39 19.30 28.42
N LYS A 186 -32.81 18.95 29.64
CA LYS A 186 -34.21 18.59 29.96
C LYS A 186 -35.17 19.75 29.67
N GLU A 187 -34.75 20.98 29.96
CA GLU A 187 -35.54 22.19 29.72
C GLU A 187 -35.72 22.47 28.22
N VAL A 188 -34.66 22.35 27.41
CA VAL A 188 -34.70 22.51 25.94
C VAL A 188 -35.47 21.39 25.25
N LEU A 189 -35.40 20.16 25.78
CA LEU A 189 -36.13 19.00 25.25
C LEU A 189 -37.59 18.90 25.77
N GLU A 190 -38.05 19.89 26.55
CA GLU A 190 -39.38 19.92 27.19
C GLU A 190 -39.75 18.63 27.97
N LEU A 191 -38.74 17.92 28.46
CA LEU A 191 -38.93 16.69 29.23
C LEU A 191 -39.37 17.06 30.65
N LYS A 192 -40.66 17.34 30.82
CA LYS A 192 -41.26 17.55 32.14
C LYS A 192 -41.33 16.22 32.89
N GLU A 193 -40.85 16.22 34.13
CA GLU A 193 -41.09 15.13 35.07
C GLU A 193 -42.62 14.92 35.19
N ARG A 194 -43.09 13.72 34.84
CA ARG A 194 -44.43 13.29 35.23
C ARG A 194 -44.45 13.21 36.75
N ARG A 195 -45.05 14.22 37.39
CA ARG A 195 -45.53 14.06 38.76
C ARG A 195 -46.66 13.04 38.74
N GLU A 196 -46.39 11.85 39.28
CA GLU A 196 -47.43 10.99 39.82
C GLU A 196 -47.86 11.61 41.17
N GLY A 197 -49.14 11.96 41.29
CA GLY A 197 -49.74 12.54 42.49
C GLY A 197 -50.51 13.83 42.23
#